data_AF-A0A961Z9N2-F1
#
_entry.id   AF-A0A961Z9N2-F1
#
_cell.length_a   1.000
_cell.length_b   1.000
_cell.length_c   1.000
_cell.angle_alpha   90.00
_cell.angle_beta   90.00
_cell.angle_gamma   90.00
#
_symmetry.space_group_name_H-M   'P 1'
#
loop_
_entity.id
_entity.type
_entity.pdbx_description
1 polymer ?
#
loop_
_entity_poly.entity_id
_entity_poly.type
_entity_poly.pdbx_seq_one_letter_code
_entity_poly.pdbx_strand_id
1 'polypeptide(L)'
;MSTAPDRTRRAELRDPFADLRPDHQLIAEMVATGARVIDVGCGDGALLQALAAHKAVDARGIELAREKVNACVARGLSVIQG
;
A
#
# COMPACT_ATOMS: atom_id res chain seq x y z
N MET A 1 -29.22 -9.99 21.18
CA MET A 1 -29.52 -9.31 19.90
C MET A 1 -28.20 -8.98 19.24
N SER A 2 -27.80 -9.77 18.25
CA SER A 2 -26.55 -9.60 17.51
C SER A 2 -26.83 -8.71 16.30
N THR A 3 -26.30 -7.49 16.30
CA THR A 3 -26.20 -6.70 15.07
C THR A 3 -24.80 -6.89 14.53
N ALA A 4 -24.63 -7.93 13.73
CA ALA A 4 -23.54 -7.97 12.76
C ALA A 4 -23.65 -6.69 11.89
N PRO A 5 -22.55 -5.98 11.62
CA PRO A 5 -22.61 -4.79 10.79
C PRO A 5 -23.15 -5.16 9.39
N ASP A 6 -24.12 -4.37 8.96
CA ASP A 6 -24.82 -4.43 7.68
C ASP A 6 -23.83 -4.54 6.50
N ARG A 7 -23.84 -5.69 5.81
CA ARG A 7 -23.02 -5.97 4.62
C ARG A 7 -23.26 -4.98 3.48
N THR A 8 -24.35 -4.22 3.53
CA THR A 8 -24.81 -3.31 2.48
C THR A 8 -24.05 -1.97 2.45
N ARG A 9 -23.38 -1.55 3.54
CA ARG A 9 -22.63 -0.26 3.59
C ARG A 9 -21.25 -0.26 2.94
N ARG A 10 -20.72 -1.41 2.51
CA ARG A 10 -19.37 -1.48 1.90
C ARG A 10 -19.33 -1.01 0.45
N ALA A 11 -20.47 -0.95 -0.25
CA ALA A 11 -20.52 -0.67 -1.69
C ALA A 11 -20.49 0.83 -2.06
N GLU A 12 -20.65 1.75 -1.11
CA GLU A 12 -20.76 3.19 -1.40
C GLU A 12 -19.50 4.01 -1.08
N LEU A 13 -18.49 3.41 -0.46
CA LEU A 13 -17.16 3.99 -0.32
C LEU A 13 -16.27 3.32 -1.36
N ARG A 14 -15.82 4.09 -2.36
CA ARG A 14 -14.89 3.61 -3.39
C ARG A 14 -13.69 2.99 -2.67
N ASP A 15 -13.41 1.71 -2.91
CA ASP A 15 -12.26 1.02 -2.31
C ASP A 15 -10.99 1.84 -2.60
N PRO A 16 -10.28 2.33 -1.57
CA PRO A 16 -9.10 3.17 -1.77
C PRO A 16 -7.96 2.44 -2.50
N PHE A 17 -8.06 1.13 -2.68
CA PHE A 17 -7.07 0.31 -3.36
C PHE A 17 -7.50 -0.19 -4.74
N ALA A 18 -8.67 0.20 -5.25
CA ALA A 18 -9.24 -0.32 -6.50
C ALA A 18 -8.31 -0.21 -7.73
N ASP A 19 -7.42 0.78 -7.75
CA ASP A 19 -6.48 1.03 -8.85
C ASP A 19 -5.15 0.25 -8.71
N LEU A 20 -4.95 -0.49 -7.61
CA LEU A 20 -3.79 -1.37 -7.42
C LEU A 20 -3.95 -2.70 -8.14
N ARG A 21 -2.83 -3.40 -8.38
CA ARG A 21 -2.88 -4.82 -8.77
C ARG A 21 -3.66 -5.63 -7.70
N PRO A 22 -4.40 -6.68 -8.07
CA PRO A 22 -5.23 -7.44 -7.12
C PRO A 22 -4.47 -8.02 -5.93
N ASP A 23 -3.22 -8.45 -6.14
CA ASP A 23 -2.35 -8.95 -5.08
C ASP A 23 -1.95 -7.83 -4.09
N HIS A 24 -1.66 -6.63 -4.59
CA HIS A 24 -1.38 -5.46 -3.76
C HIS A 24 -2.61 -5.01 -2.97
N GLN A 25 -3.82 -5.14 -3.52
CA GLN A 25 -5.07 -4.85 -2.79
C GLN A 25 -5.20 -5.75 -1.56
N LEU A 26 -5.03 -7.07 -1.75
CA LEU A 26 -5.12 -8.03 -0.66
C LEU A 26 -4.07 -7.78 0.43
N ILE A 27 -2.83 -7.51 0.04
CA ILE A 27 -1.75 -7.15 0.99
C ILE A 27 -2.13 -5.85 1.72
N ALA A 28 -2.61 -4.85 0.99
CA ALA A 28 -3.00 -3.58 1.58
C ALA A 28 -4.09 -3.78 2.64
N GLU A 29 -5.10 -4.61 2.41
CA GLU A 29 -6.13 -4.94 3.40
C GLU A 29 -5.56 -5.56 4.68
N MET A 30 -4.55 -6.43 4.57
CA MET A 30 -3.91 -7.10 5.69
C MET A 30 -3.06 -6.17 6.59
N VAL A 31 -2.54 -5.07 6.04
CA VAL A 31 -1.70 -4.12 6.79
C VAL A 31 -2.53 -3.29 7.75
N ALA A 32 -2.15 -3.23 9.02
CA ALA A 32 -2.81 -2.37 10.01
C ALA A 32 -2.53 -0.88 9.75
N THR A 33 -3.52 -0.02 10.02
CA THR A 33 -3.33 1.44 10.00
C THR A 33 -2.25 1.85 11.00
N GLY A 34 -1.35 2.75 10.59
CA GLY A 34 -0.24 3.23 11.43
C GLY A 34 0.90 2.23 11.61
N ALA A 35 0.88 1.09 10.91
CA ALA A 35 1.97 0.12 10.95
C ALA A 35 3.28 0.70 10.39
N ARG A 36 4.39 0.03 10.70
CA ARG A 36 5.67 0.21 10.01
C ARG A 36 5.88 -0.96 9.08
N VAL A 37 6.19 -0.69 7.81
CA VAL A 37 6.29 -1.70 6.76
C VAL A 37 7.63 -1.59 6.03
N ILE A 38 8.23 -2.74 5.75
CA ILE A 38 9.33 -2.89 4.80
C ILE A 38 8.83 -3.73 3.63
N ASP A 39 8.92 -3.21 2.41
CA ASP A 39 8.56 -3.90 1.18
C ASP A 39 9.83 -4.28 0.42
N VAL A 40 10.06 -5.59 0.24
CA VAL A 40 11.27 -6.14 -0.39
C VAL A 40 10.93 -6.52 -1.83
N GLY A 41 11.63 -5.90 -2.77
CA GLY A 41 11.25 -5.96 -4.19
C GLY A 41 10.04 -5.06 -4.46
N CYS A 42 10.05 -3.84 -3.93
CA CYS A 42 8.90 -2.93 -3.95
C CYS A 42 8.52 -2.42 -5.36
N GLY A 43 9.32 -2.73 -6.39
CA GLY A 43 9.04 -2.36 -7.76
C GLY A 43 8.97 -0.85 -7.94
N ASP A 44 7.88 -0.36 -8.53
CA ASP A 44 7.63 1.06 -8.76
C ASP A 44 7.03 1.80 -7.55
N GLY A 45 6.82 1.09 -6.43
CA GLY A 45 6.36 1.64 -5.17
C GLY A 45 4.85 1.85 -5.08
N ALA A 46 4.04 1.31 -5.99
CA ALA A 46 2.58 1.49 -5.98
C ALA A 46 1.92 1.07 -4.65
N LEU A 47 2.34 -0.06 -4.08
CA LEU A 47 1.82 -0.53 -2.78
C LEU A 47 2.23 0.41 -1.64
N LEU A 48 3.52 0.79 -1.58
CA LEU A 48 4.03 1.72 -0.57
C LEU A 48 3.29 3.05 -0.60
N GLN A 49 3.06 3.60 -1.79
CA GLN A 49 2.33 4.85 -1.97
C GLN A 49 0.90 4.75 -1.43
N ALA A 50 0.18 3.68 -1.77
CA ALA A 50 -1.18 3.48 -1.30
C ALA A 50 -1.27 3.27 0.22
N LEU A 51 -0.34 2.52 0.81
CA LEU A 51 -0.27 2.32 2.26
C LEU A 51 0.01 3.64 3.00
N ALA A 52 0.93 4.46 2.49
CA ALA A 52 1.22 5.76 3.06
C ALA A 52 0.00 6.70 2.97
N ALA A 53 -0.66 6.75 1.81
CA ALA A 53 -1.78 7.65 1.55
C ALA A 53 -3.06 7.28 2.33
N HIS A 54 -3.36 5.98 2.47
CA HIS A 54 -4.66 5.53 2.97
C HIS A 54 -4.60 4.88 4.36
N LYS A 55 -3.42 4.44 4.80
CA LYS A 55 -3.26 3.74 6.09
C LYS A 55 -2.29 4.43 7.05
N ALA A 56 -1.79 5.62 6.73
CA ALA A 56 -0.83 6.35 7.57
C ALA A 56 0.36 5.48 8.01
N VAL A 57 0.81 4.59 7.11
CA VAL A 57 1.91 3.65 7.36
C VAL A 57 3.25 4.35 7.19
N ASP A 58 4.20 4.08 8.09
CA ASP A 58 5.62 4.38 7.88
C ASP A 58 6.21 3.28 6.98
N ALA A 59 6.21 3.54 5.68
CA ALA A 59 6.49 2.55 4.65
C ALA A 59 7.87 2.81 4.02
N ARG A 60 8.70 1.77 3.93
CA ARG A 60 10.01 1.80 3.26
C ARG A 60 10.14 0.66 2.26
N GLY A 61 10.90 0.87 1.20
CA GLY A 61 11.15 -0.13 0.17
C GLY A 61 12.63 -0.47 -0.03
N ILE A 62 12.88 -1.68 -0.48
CA ILE A 62 14.17 -2.14 -1.03
C ILE A 62 13.91 -2.64 -2.45
N GLU A 63 14.68 -2.16 -3.42
CA GLU A 63 14.58 -2.58 -4.81
C GLU A 63 15.96 -2.66 -5.46
N LEU A 64 16.20 -3.70 -6.24
CA LEU A 64 17.50 -3.97 -6.85
C LEU A 64 17.73 -3.11 -8.11
N ALA A 65 16.66 -2.92 -8.91
CA ALA A 65 16.72 -2.19 -10.16
C ALA A 65 16.78 -0.67 -9.92
N ARG A 66 17.88 -0.05 -10.33
CA ARG A 66 18.16 1.38 -10.13
C ARG A 66 17.08 2.28 -10.74
N GLU A 67 16.57 1.93 -11.91
CA GLU A 67 15.55 2.69 -12.62
C GLU A 67 14.25 2.76 -11.81
N LYS A 68 13.91 1.67 -11.13
CA LYS A 68 12.72 1.58 -10.27
C LYS A 68 12.92 2.33 -8.95
N VAL A 69 14.11 2.24 -8.33
CA VAL A 69 14.46 3.06 -7.16
C VAL A 69 14.31 4.55 -7.50
N ASN A 70 14.83 4.99 -8.65
CA ASN A 70 14.69 6.38 -9.10
C ASN A 70 13.21 6.79 -9.27
N ALA A 71 12.38 5.91 -9.84
CA ALA A 71 10.94 6.17 -9.99
C ALA A 71 10.24 6.31 -8.63
N CYS A 72 10.60 5.49 -7.64
CA CYS A 72 10.08 5.60 -6.27
C CYS A 72 10.49 6.91 -5.60
N VAL A 73 11.78 7.28 -5.69
CA VAL A 73 12.30 8.52 -5.12
C VAL A 73 11.65 9.75 -5.77
N ALA A 74 11.45 9.74 -7.09
CA ALA A 74 10.75 10.82 -7.80
C ALA A 74 9.29 11.00 -7.33
N ARG A 75 8.67 9.95 -6.77
CA ARG A 75 7.34 9.98 -6.14
C ARG A 75 7.37 10.34 -4.65
N GLY A 76 8.55 10.63 -4.09
CA GLY A 76 8.74 10.95 -2.67
C GLY A 76 8.72 9.75 -1.74
N LEU A 77 8.86 8.52 -2.28
CA LEU A 77 8.86 7.30 -1.48
C LEU A 77 10.25 7.04 -0.88
N SER A 78 10.29 6.54 0.35
CA SER A 78 11.53 6.13 1.03
C SER A 78 11.98 4.75 0.54
N VAL A 79 12.72 4.70 -0.55
CA VAL A 79 13.24 3.45 -1.14
C VAL A 79 14.76 3.51 -1.28
N ILE A 80 15.43 2.40 -0.95
CA ILE A 80 16.87 2.22 -1.12
C ILE A 80 17.20 1.14 -2.15
N GLN A 81 18.36 1.25 -2.79
CA GLN A 81 18.89 0.19 -3.64
C GLN A 81 19.55 -0.90 -2.78
N GLY A 82 19.19 -2.17 -2.99
CA GLY A 82 19.72 -3.30 -2.23
C GLY A 82 19.44 -4.65 -2.86
#